data_AF-A0A8J3YEA8-F1
#
_entry.id   AF-A0A8J3YEA8-F1
#
_cell.length_a   1.000
_cell.length_b   1.000
_cell.length_c   1.000
_cell.angle_alpha   90.00
_cell.angle_beta   90.00
_cell.angle_gamma   90.00
#
_symmetry.space_group_name_H-M   'P 1'
#
loop_
_entity.id
_entity.type
_entity.pdbx_description
1 polymer ?
#
loop_
_entity_poly.entity_id
_entity_poly.type
_entity_poly.pdbx_seq_one_letter_code
_entity_poly.pdbx_strand_id
1 'polypeptide(L)'
;MTIGKVIVEADGGSRGNPGPAGYGAVVIEPATGVVLAERFDALGVATNNVAEYTGLIAGLEAALALGASAVEVRMDSKLVVEQMAGRWQIKHPGLRPLAAQAAQLVRKFDSVTYEWIPRARNTKADALANKAMDAAAGRPGKASVAEPPREVAAADSPARAAAREAAARATEKKQPVQSWAPRDTAGATRLVLVRHGETELTAQGRYSGRGDVPLSQTGEAQAMAAAARVAALAGPVAAVVSSPLRRCTRTAQLIAAEVGAEVVTDPGFIECDFGAWEGLTFADVRQRWPEELTAWLGSTALAPPGGESFQAVAKRVRAALAGVREAYPGQSVVLVSHVSPLKILLRDALAAGDGFLHRMYLDPAGVSLLDMWPDGGVAVRAVNETAHLR
;
A
#
# COMPACT_ATOMS: atom_id res chain seq x y z
N MET A 1 34.55 -5.11 -10.43
CA MET A 1 35.06 -6.10 -9.45
C MET A 1 33.89 -6.47 -8.57
N THR A 2 33.48 -7.74 -8.56
CA THR A 2 32.42 -8.24 -7.68
C THR A 2 32.98 -8.31 -6.28
N ILE A 3 32.45 -7.53 -5.34
CA ILE A 3 32.88 -7.59 -3.94
C ILE A 3 32.25 -8.86 -3.34
N GLY A 4 33.04 -9.73 -2.72
CA GLY A 4 32.52 -10.99 -2.19
C GLY A 4 31.63 -10.77 -0.96
N LYS A 5 32.22 -10.31 0.15
CA LYS A 5 31.53 -10.08 1.41
C LYS A 5 31.75 -8.66 1.91
N VAL A 6 30.70 -8.02 2.43
CA VAL A 6 30.76 -6.71 3.11
C VAL A 6 30.12 -6.77 4.50
N ILE A 7 30.46 -5.80 5.35
CA ILE A 7 29.73 -5.54 6.60
C ILE A 7 28.81 -4.34 6.37
N VAL A 8 27.57 -4.42 6.85
CA VAL A 8 26.63 -3.31 6.89
C VAL A 8 26.40 -2.94 8.35
N GLU A 9 26.82 -1.74 8.74
CA GLU A 9 26.49 -1.14 10.03
C GLU A 9 25.40 -0.10 9.83
N ALA A 10 24.33 -0.14 10.63
CA ALA A 10 23.20 0.77 10.51
C ALA A 10 22.65 1.19 11.87
N ASP A 11 22.12 2.42 11.93
CA ASP A 11 21.46 3.01 13.09
C ASP A 11 20.31 3.93 12.62
N GLY A 12 19.40 4.25 13.53
CA GLY A 12 18.35 5.22 13.31
C GLY A 12 17.73 5.71 14.61
N GLY A 13 17.24 6.94 14.59
CA GLY A 13 16.63 7.51 15.78
C GLY A 13 15.60 8.58 15.47
N SER A 14 14.91 9.00 16.53
CA SER A 14 13.93 10.07 16.53
C SER A 14 14.12 11.01 17.73
N ARG A 15 14.09 12.32 17.50
CA ARG A 15 14.04 13.35 18.55
C ARG A 15 12.62 13.44 19.11
N GLY A 16 12.37 12.76 20.23
CA GLY A 16 11.04 12.73 20.88
C GLY A 16 10.10 11.68 20.30
N ASN A 17 10.54 10.42 20.27
CA ASN A 17 9.88 9.23 19.68
C ASN A 17 8.34 9.10 19.92
N PRO A 18 7.46 9.34 18.91
CA PRO A 18 7.75 9.72 17.52
C PRO A 18 7.98 11.22 17.32
N GLY A 19 9.02 11.57 16.56
CA GLY A 19 9.44 12.94 16.30
C GLY A 19 10.40 13.02 15.11
N PRO A 20 11.08 14.15 14.89
CA PRO A 20 12.05 14.31 13.80
C PRO A 20 13.10 13.19 13.81
N ALA A 21 13.13 12.41 12.75
CA ALA A 21 13.85 11.16 12.67
C ALA A 21 14.82 11.12 11.50
N GLY A 22 15.82 10.25 11.60
CA GLY A 22 16.84 10.06 10.59
C GLY A 22 17.56 8.74 10.79
N TYR A 23 18.16 8.23 9.71
CA TYR A 23 18.93 7.00 9.74
C TYR A 23 20.36 7.23 9.25
N GLY A 24 21.24 6.29 9.58
CA GLY A 24 22.60 6.22 9.07
C GLY A 24 22.98 4.77 8.79
N ALA A 25 23.71 4.54 7.71
CA ALA A 25 24.25 3.24 7.36
C ALA A 25 25.60 3.38 6.67
N VAL A 26 26.50 2.45 6.93
CA VAL A 26 27.80 2.34 6.28
C VAL A 26 28.03 0.91 5.78
N VAL A 27 28.63 0.79 4.60
CA VAL A 27 29.09 -0.49 4.04
C VAL A 27 30.61 -0.53 4.16
N ILE A 28 31.13 -1.58 4.78
CA ILE A 28 32.54 -1.69 5.17
C ILE A 28 33.17 -2.92 4.52
N GLU A 29 34.39 -2.77 4.02
CA GLU A 29 35.23 -3.89 3.59
C GLU A 29 35.76 -4.67 4.82
N PRO A 30 35.47 -5.97 4.96
CA PRO A 30 35.79 -6.70 6.19
C PRO A 30 37.28 -6.83 6.50
N ALA A 31 38.13 -6.88 5.48
CA ALA A 31 39.57 -7.09 5.65
C ALA A 31 40.31 -5.83 6.10
N THR A 32 39.87 -4.66 5.64
CA THR A 32 40.58 -3.38 5.82
C THR A 32 39.86 -2.43 6.77
N GLY A 33 38.57 -2.64 7.01
CA GLY A 33 37.73 -1.71 7.78
C GLY A 33 37.40 -0.41 7.03
N VAL A 34 37.75 -0.33 5.74
CA VAL A 34 37.49 0.83 4.88
C VAL A 34 35.98 0.94 4.62
N VAL A 35 35.46 2.15 4.74
CA VAL A 35 34.07 2.47 4.38
C VAL A 35 33.98 2.58 2.87
N LEU A 36 33.21 1.68 2.26
CA LEU A 36 32.97 1.61 0.82
C LEU A 36 31.79 2.49 0.39
N ALA A 37 30.81 2.69 1.29
CA ALA A 37 29.67 3.56 1.05
C ALA A 37 29.05 4.04 2.36
N GLU A 38 28.51 5.27 2.34
CA GLU A 38 27.71 5.84 3.42
C GLU A 38 26.32 6.20 2.88
N ARG A 39 25.28 6.00 3.70
CA ARG A 39 23.90 6.39 3.42
C ARG A 39 23.30 6.99 4.67
N PHE A 40 22.66 8.15 4.53
CA PHE A 40 21.90 8.77 5.60
C PHE A 40 20.87 9.70 5.00
N ASP A 41 19.69 9.77 5.60
CA ASP A 41 18.68 10.74 5.21
C ASP A 41 17.69 11.02 6.36
N ALA A 42 17.06 12.19 6.29
CA ALA A 42 15.99 12.60 7.19
C ALA A 42 14.68 11.90 6.81
N LEU A 43 13.92 11.45 7.81
CA LEU A 43 12.67 10.70 7.62
C LEU A 43 11.41 11.50 7.98
N GLY A 44 11.55 12.81 8.25
CA GLY A 44 10.46 13.60 8.81
C GLY A 44 10.11 13.11 10.21
N VAL A 45 8.82 12.93 10.53
CA VAL A 45 8.37 12.43 11.84
C VAL A 45 8.23 10.90 11.79
N ALA A 46 9.05 10.18 12.56
CA ALA A 46 9.00 8.72 12.65
C ALA A 46 9.37 8.21 14.05
N THR A 47 9.23 6.90 14.28
CA THR A 47 9.71 6.26 15.51
C THR A 47 11.15 5.79 15.38
N ASN A 48 11.85 5.55 16.49
CA ASN A 48 13.21 4.99 16.48
C ASN A 48 13.27 3.70 15.64
N ASN A 49 12.38 2.74 15.90
CA ASN A 49 12.40 1.45 15.21
C ASN A 49 12.13 1.58 13.71
N VAL A 50 11.32 2.56 13.29
CA VAL A 50 11.12 2.86 11.85
C VAL A 50 12.43 3.37 11.25
N ALA A 51 13.13 4.28 11.93
CA ALA A 51 14.40 4.81 11.46
C ALA A 51 15.50 3.73 11.38
N GLU A 52 15.60 2.86 12.39
CA GLU A 52 16.57 1.76 12.42
C GLU A 52 16.34 0.77 11.26
N TYR A 53 15.09 0.38 11.00
CA TYR A 53 14.75 -0.49 9.87
C TYR A 53 15.07 0.18 8.52
N THR A 54 14.80 1.47 8.38
CA THR A 54 15.15 2.22 7.16
C THR A 54 16.67 2.31 6.97
N GLY A 55 17.43 2.47 8.05
CA GLY A 55 18.90 2.40 8.01
C GLY A 55 19.41 1.04 7.51
N LEU A 56 18.85 -0.06 8.02
CA LEU A 56 19.18 -1.40 7.55
C LEU A 56 18.90 -1.56 6.05
N ILE A 57 17.72 -1.14 5.59
CA ILE A 57 17.32 -1.20 4.17
C ILE A 57 18.31 -0.43 3.30
N ALA A 58 18.64 0.81 3.67
CA ALA A 58 19.56 1.65 2.92
C ALA A 58 20.98 1.04 2.87
N GLY A 59 21.43 0.40 3.96
CA GLY A 59 22.69 -0.32 4.01
C GLY A 59 22.72 -1.54 3.09
N LEU A 60 21.65 -2.34 3.06
CA LEU A 60 21.51 -3.49 2.16
C LEU A 60 21.45 -3.07 0.69
N GLU A 61 20.73 -2.00 0.36
CA GLU A 61 20.70 -1.44 -1.00
C GLU A 61 22.08 -0.94 -1.45
N ALA A 62 22.82 -0.28 -0.56
CA ALA A 62 24.19 0.15 -0.84
C ALA A 62 25.13 -1.05 -1.06
N ALA A 63 25.00 -2.12 -0.28
CA ALA A 63 25.76 -3.35 -0.47
C ALA A 63 25.45 -4.03 -1.83
N LEU A 64 24.18 -4.09 -2.24
CA LEU A 64 23.80 -4.60 -3.57
C LEU A 64 24.35 -3.73 -4.70
N ALA A 65 24.31 -2.41 -4.56
CA ALA A 65 24.86 -1.48 -5.56
C ALA A 65 26.38 -1.64 -5.74
N LEU A 66 27.09 -2.06 -4.68
CA LEU A 66 28.50 -2.41 -4.72
C LEU A 66 28.77 -3.81 -5.30
N GLY A 67 27.72 -4.58 -5.63
CA GLY A 67 27.83 -5.94 -6.15
C GLY A 67 28.25 -6.96 -5.10
N ALA A 68 27.96 -6.72 -3.82
CA ALA A 68 28.24 -7.66 -2.74
C ALA A 68 27.38 -8.93 -2.89
N SER A 69 27.98 -10.10 -2.74
CA SER A 69 27.23 -11.38 -2.74
C SER A 69 26.89 -11.88 -1.34
N ALA A 70 27.62 -11.44 -0.31
CA ALA A 70 27.35 -11.75 1.09
C ALA A 70 27.41 -10.51 1.99
N VAL A 71 26.54 -10.45 3.01
CA VAL A 71 26.48 -9.33 3.96
C VAL A 71 26.48 -9.81 5.41
N GLU A 72 27.28 -9.16 6.23
CA GLU A 72 27.19 -9.23 7.69
C GLU A 72 26.56 -7.94 8.22
N VAL A 73 25.32 -8.03 8.70
CA VAL A 73 24.61 -6.91 9.29
C VAL A 73 25.00 -6.79 10.77
N ARG A 74 25.48 -5.62 11.17
CA ARG A 74 25.81 -5.26 12.55
C ARG A 74 25.00 -4.04 12.97
N MET A 75 24.18 -4.17 14.01
CA MET A 75 23.38 -3.05 14.51
C MET A 75 23.31 -3.10 16.03
N ASP A 76 23.15 -1.95 16.69
CA ASP A 76 22.90 -1.85 18.13
C ASP A 76 21.41 -1.94 18.49
N SER A 77 20.52 -1.98 17.49
CA SER A 77 19.12 -2.35 17.66
C SER A 77 18.94 -3.86 17.80
N LYS A 78 18.83 -4.34 19.05
CA LYS A 78 18.52 -5.75 19.33
C LYS A 78 17.18 -6.17 18.73
N LEU A 79 16.20 -5.26 18.68
CA LEU A 79 14.89 -5.54 18.11
C LEU A 79 15.01 -5.87 16.61
N VAL A 80 15.68 -5.02 15.83
CA VAL A 80 15.82 -5.22 14.37
C VAL A 80 16.64 -6.49 14.09
N VAL A 81 17.76 -6.69 14.80
CA VAL A 81 18.61 -7.88 14.65
C VAL A 81 17.83 -9.16 14.90
N GLU A 82 17.10 -9.26 16.02
CA GLU A 82 16.38 -10.47 16.40
C GLU A 82 15.17 -10.75 15.49
N GLN A 83 14.50 -9.71 15.02
CA GLN A 83 13.38 -9.84 14.09
C GLN A 83 13.85 -10.28 12.70
N MET A 84 14.92 -9.68 12.17
CA MET A 84 15.46 -10.03 10.86
C MET A 84 16.15 -11.39 10.84
N ALA A 85 16.70 -11.82 11.97
CA ALA A 85 17.18 -13.18 12.15
C ALA A 85 16.06 -14.22 12.34
N GLY A 86 14.78 -13.80 12.34
CA GLY A 86 13.62 -14.68 12.48
C GLY A 86 13.39 -15.22 13.90
N ARG A 87 14.14 -14.75 14.90
CA ARG A 87 14.03 -15.20 16.29
C ARG A 87 12.87 -14.52 17.01
N TRP A 88 12.55 -13.28 16.67
CA TRP A 88 11.49 -12.50 17.29
C TRP A 88 10.36 -12.15 16.31
N GLN A 89 9.11 -12.20 16.78
CA GLN A 89 7.94 -11.85 15.98
C GLN A 89 7.78 -10.33 15.81
N ILE A 90 7.39 -9.90 14.62
CA ILE A 90 7.12 -8.49 14.29
C ILE A 90 5.65 -8.18 14.56
N LYS A 91 5.36 -7.79 15.80
CA LYS A 91 4.00 -7.48 16.25
C LYS A 91 3.52 -6.09 15.78
N HIS A 92 4.42 -5.11 15.73
CA HIS A 92 4.07 -3.73 15.39
C HIS A 92 3.72 -3.58 13.90
N PRO A 93 2.49 -3.17 13.53
CA PRO A 93 2.04 -3.15 12.15
C PRO A 93 2.86 -2.21 11.26
N GLY A 94 3.33 -1.08 11.81
CA GLY A 94 4.18 -0.13 11.08
C GLY A 94 5.59 -0.64 10.74
N LEU A 95 6.08 -1.71 11.38
CA LEU A 95 7.40 -2.29 11.08
C LEU A 95 7.31 -3.43 10.06
N ARG A 96 6.13 -4.03 9.86
CA ARG A 96 5.95 -5.17 8.94
C ARG A 96 6.28 -4.83 7.49
N PRO A 97 5.92 -3.66 6.94
CA PRO A 97 6.32 -3.28 5.58
C PRO A 97 7.84 -3.15 5.44
N LEU A 98 8.51 -2.52 6.41
CA LEU A 98 9.97 -2.34 6.39
C LEU A 98 10.70 -3.67 6.51
N ALA A 99 10.24 -4.55 7.40
CA ALA A 99 10.81 -5.89 7.51
C ALA A 99 10.60 -6.74 6.24
N ALA A 100 9.45 -6.59 5.58
CA ALA A 100 9.21 -7.26 4.30
C ALA A 100 10.14 -6.73 3.19
N GLN A 101 10.38 -5.42 3.14
CA GLN A 101 11.34 -4.81 2.21
C GLN A 101 12.78 -5.29 2.50
N ALA A 102 13.21 -5.25 3.77
CA ALA A 102 14.52 -5.78 4.16
C ALA A 102 14.65 -7.28 3.80
N ALA A 103 13.62 -8.08 4.01
CA ALA A 103 13.61 -9.51 3.63
C ALA A 103 13.70 -9.73 2.12
N GLN A 104 13.09 -8.85 1.29
CA GLN A 104 13.23 -8.91 -0.16
C GLN A 104 14.67 -8.60 -0.61
N LEU A 105 15.34 -7.65 0.05
CA LEU A 105 16.74 -7.34 -0.23
C LEU A 105 17.66 -8.48 0.20
N VAL A 106 17.43 -9.06 1.38
CA VAL A 106 18.19 -10.20 1.91
C VAL A 106 18.20 -11.38 0.95
N ARG A 107 17.08 -11.67 0.27
CA ARG A 107 16.97 -12.75 -0.73
C ARG A 107 17.85 -12.57 -1.97
N LYS A 108 18.43 -11.39 -2.17
CA LYS A 108 19.32 -11.09 -3.30
C LYS A 108 20.78 -11.37 -2.99
N PHE A 109 21.12 -11.71 -1.75
CA PHE A 109 22.44 -12.13 -1.33
C PHE A 109 22.50 -13.65 -1.19
N ASP A 110 23.68 -14.23 -1.42
CA ASP A 110 23.94 -15.66 -1.21
C ASP A 110 23.89 -16.00 0.29
N SER A 111 24.33 -15.07 1.14
CA SER A 111 24.25 -15.23 2.60
C SER A 111 24.14 -13.89 3.32
N VAL A 112 23.33 -13.86 4.38
CA VAL A 112 23.21 -12.73 5.30
C VAL A 112 23.27 -13.23 6.74
N THR A 113 24.14 -12.61 7.54
CA THR A 113 24.22 -12.86 8.99
C THR A 113 23.87 -11.59 9.76
N TYR A 114 23.32 -11.76 10.96
CA TYR A 114 22.94 -10.66 11.84
C TYR A 114 23.67 -10.75 13.18
N GLU A 115 24.37 -9.69 13.55
CA GLU A 115 25.06 -9.53 14.82
C GLU A 115 24.54 -8.28 15.52
N TRP A 116 24.18 -8.43 16.80
CA TRP A 116 23.95 -7.28 17.66
C TRP A 116 25.29 -6.80 18.21
N ILE A 117 25.58 -5.50 18.07
CA ILE A 117 26.79 -4.87 18.59
C ILE A 117 26.44 -3.80 19.63
N PRO A 118 27.26 -3.58 20.68
CA PRO A 118 27.08 -2.44 21.57
C PRO A 118 27.16 -1.10 20.82
N ARG A 119 26.39 -0.09 21.24
CA ARG A 119 26.39 1.26 20.62
C ARG A 119 27.78 1.89 20.47
N ALA A 120 28.68 1.64 21.43
CA ALA A 120 30.07 2.10 21.36
C ALA A 120 30.87 1.52 20.17
N ARG A 121 30.36 0.47 19.51
CA ARG A 121 30.91 -0.14 18.31
C ARG A 121 30.15 0.22 17.03
N ASN A 122 29.01 0.93 17.10
CA ASN A 122 28.19 1.37 15.96
C ASN A 122 28.37 2.87 15.65
N THR A 123 29.54 3.45 15.98
CA THR A 123 29.73 4.90 16.05
C THR A 123 29.62 5.62 14.69
N LYS A 124 29.97 4.95 13.59
CA LYS A 124 29.88 5.54 12.24
C LYS A 124 28.43 5.70 11.81
N ALA A 125 27.61 4.66 11.97
CA ALA A 125 26.19 4.72 11.64
C ALA A 125 25.42 5.65 12.58
N ASP A 126 25.75 5.66 13.88
CA ASP A 126 25.18 6.58 14.86
C ASP A 126 25.45 8.05 14.53
N ALA A 127 26.69 8.39 14.13
CA ALA A 127 27.04 9.75 13.72
C ALA A 127 26.23 10.21 12.50
N LEU A 128 26.03 9.32 11.52
CA LEU A 128 25.21 9.58 10.34
C LEU A 128 23.71 9.74 10.69
N ALA A 129 23.17 8.89 11.56
CA ALA A 129 21.79 8.98 12.03
C ALA A 129 21.53 10.27 12.82
N ASN A 130 22.47 10.68 13.68
CA ASN A 130 22.39 11.95 14.40
C ASN A 130 22.44 13.16 13.46
N LYS A 131 23.32 13.14 12.45
CA LYS A 131 23.36 14.18 11.42
C LYS A 131 22.01 14.29 10.68
N ALA A 132 21.40 13.16 10.34
CA ALA A 132 20.09 13.13 9.68
C ALA A 132 18.95 13.63 10.58
N MET A 133 18.93 13.22 11.85
CA MET A 133 17.95 13.69 12.84
C MET A 133 18.03 15.19 13.11
N ASP A 134 19.23 15.75 13.19
CA ASP A 134 19.42 17.17 13.47
C ASP A 134 19.02 18.03 12.26
N ALA A 135 19.29 17.55 11.05
CA ALA A 135 18.77 18.14 9.81
C ALA A 135 17.22 18.10 9.79
N ALA A 136 16.61 16.99 10.20
CA ALA A 136 15.16 16.85 10.30
C ALA A 136 14.52 17.76 11.36
N ALA A 137 15.23 18.03 12.45
CA ALA A 137 14.74 18.84 13.57
C ALA A 137 14.93 20.37 13.38
N GLY A 138 15.52 20.80 12.26
CA GLY A 138 15.79 22.21 11.99
C GLY A 138 16.76 22.87 12.99
N ARG A 139 17.53 22.07 13.76
CA ARG A 139 18.51 22.58 14.71
C ARG A 139 19.82 22.83 13.98
N PRO A 140 20.38 24.04 14.00
CA PRO A 140 21.68 24.29 13.39
C PRO A 140 22.75 23.53 14.19
N GLY A 141 23.33 22.50 13.58
CA GLY A 141 24.63 22.00 14.02
C GLY A 141 25.63 23.15 14.03
N LYS A 142 26.41 23.28 15.11
CA LYS A 142 27.38 24.37 15.30
C LYS A 142 28.16 24.66 14.02
N ALA A 143 28.10 25.93 13.62
CA ALA A 143 28.71 26.46 12.42
C ALA A 143 30.21 26.11 12.31
N SER A 144 30.58 25.42 11.24
CA SER A 144 31.80 25.70 10.51
C SER A 144 31.36 26.52 9.29
N VAL A 145 31.87 27.75 9.21
CA VAL A 145 31.51 28.74 8.20
C VAL A 145 31.87 28.19 6.82
N ALA A 146 30.88 27.84 6.01
CA ALA A 146 31.05 27.64 4.58
C ALA A 146 30.58 28.90 3.86
N GLU A 147 31.47 29.44 3.04
CA GLU A 147 31.28 30.61 2.17
C GLU A 147 29.97 30.55 1.35
N PRO A 148 29.47 31.71 0.88
CA PRO A 148 28.30 31.76 0.02
C PRO A 148 28.46 30.82 -1.18
N PRO A 149 27.35 30.28 -1.73
CA PRO A 149 27.41 29.28 -2.78
C PRO A 149 28.20 29.84 -3.95
N ARG A 150 29.33 29.21 -4.28
CA ARG A 150 29.96 29.42 -5.58
C ARG A 150 28.93 29.06 -6.64
N GLU A 151 28.67 29.99 -7.55
CA GLU A 151 28.03 29.67 -8.83
C GLU A 151 28.78 28.50 -9.47
N VAL A 152 28.16 27.34 -9.45
CA VAL A 152 28.64 26.18 -10.18
C VAL A 152 28.25 26.42 -11.63
N ALA A 153 29.21 26.87 -12.43
CA ALA A 153 29.09 26.80 -13.88
C ALA A 153 28.67 25.37 -14.25
N ALA A 154 27.68 25.26 -15.13
CA ALA A 154 27.07 24.01 -15.55
C ALA A 154 28.08 23.13 -16.31
N ALA A 155 28.95 22.41 -15.60
CA ALA A 155 29.71 21.33 -16.17
C ALA A 155 28.82 20.09 -16.30
N ASP A 156 28.81 19.47 -17.48
CA ASP A 156 28.12 18.20 -17.71
C ASP A 156 28.85 17.08 -16.97
N SER A 157 28.38 16.81 -15.75
CA SER A 157 28.81 15.66 -14.96
C SER A 157 28.43 14.34 -15.66
N PRO A 158 29.23 13.26 -15.50
CA PRO A 158 28.86 11.92 -15.95
C PRO A 158 27.47 11.48 -15.47
N ALA A 159 27.05 11.91 -14.28
CA ALA A 159 25.70 11.66 -13.76
C ALA A 159 24.62 12.42 -14.54
N ARG A 160 24.92 13.64 -15.01
CA ARG A 160 24.03 14.43 -15.88
C ARG A 160 23.96 13.85 -17.28
N ALA A 161 25.08 13.36 -17.83
CA ALA A 161 25.11 12.66 -19.11
C ALA A 161 24.31 11.35 -19.05
N ALA A 162 24.52 10.54 -18.01
CA ALA A 162 23.76 9.31 -17.78
C ALA A 162 22.26 9.59 -17.54
N ALA A 163 21.92 10.66 -16.79
CA ALA A 163 20.53 11.08 -16.60
C ALA A 163 19.88 11.57 -17.91
N ARG A 164 20.62 12.27 -18.78
CA ARG A 164 20.14 12.67 -20.12
C ARG A 164 19.94 11.46 -21.02
N GLU A 165 20.85 10.50 -21.01
CA GLU A 165 20.74 9.28 -21.80
C GLU A 165 19.59 8.39 -21.31
N ALA A 166 19.40 8.30 -19.99
CA ALA A 166 18.25 7.63 -19.38
C ALA A 166 16.93 8.36 -19.68
N ALA A 167 16.91 9.70 -19.65
CA ALA A 167 15.74 10.51 -20.00
C ALA A 167 15.39 10.42 -21.49
N ALA A 168 16.39 10.34 -22.37
CA ALA A 168 16.21 10.12 -23.81
C ALA A 168 15.62 8.73 -24.11
N ARG A 169 16.06 7.69 -23.38
CA ARG A 169 15.46 6.34 -23.46
C ARG A 169 14.07 6.27 -22.82
N ALA A 170 13.81 7.10 -21.81
CA ALA A 170 12.50 7.19 -21.16
C ALA A 170 11.47 7.94 -22.01
N THR A 171 11.88 8.86 -22.90
CA THR A 171 10.94 9.61 -23.76
C THR A 171 10.32 8.77 -24.88
N GLU A 172 10.89 7.61 -25.21
CA GLU A 172 10.31 6.64 -26.15
C GLU A 172 9.12 5.86 -25.56
N LYS A 173 8.95 5.86 -24.23
CA LYS A 173 7.79 5.31 -23.55
C LYS A 173 7.06 6.47 -22.88
N LYS A 174 5.82 6.77 -23.30
CA LYS A 174 4.91 7.67 -22.55
C LYS A 174 4.64 7.10 -21.16
N GLN A 175 5.59 7.19 -20.24
CA GLN A 175 5.39 6.88 -18.83
C GLN A 175 4.78 8.12 -18.17
N PRO A 176 3.71 7.96 -17.39
CA PRO A 176 3.14 9.06 -16.64
C PRO A 176 4.20 9.64 -15.70
N VAL A 177 4.29 10.97 -15.68
CA VAL A 177 5.20 11.71 -14.78
C VAL A 177 4.85 11.32 -13.33
N GLN A 178 5.75 10.59 -12.67
CA GLN A 178 5.62 10.22 -11.26
C GLN A 178 6.07 11.42 -10.42
N SER A 179 5.12 12.28 -10.07
CA SER A 179 5.30 13.36 -9.11
C SER A 179 4.54 13.04 -7.84
N TRP A 180 5.15 13.32 -6.68
CA TRP A 180 4.50 13.26 -5.37
C TRP A 180 3.59 14.47 -5.11
N ALA A 181 3.62 15.49 -5.98
CA ALA A 181 2.67 16.59 -5.92
C ALA A 181 1.25 16.08 -6.21
N PRO A 182 0.22 16.59 -5.52
CA PRO A 182 -1.16 16.23 -5.83
C PRO A 182 -1.44 16.50 -7.31
N ARG A 183 -1.79 15.45 -8.06
CA ARG A 183 -2.28 15.61 -9.44
C ARG A 183 -3.55 16.46 -9.40
N ASP A 184 -3.64 17.39 -10.35
CA ASP A 184 -4.89 18.09 -10.63
C ASP A 184 -5.99 17.05 -10.89
N THR A 185 -7.15 17.24 -10.26
CA THR A 185 -8.32 16.41 -10.46
C THR A 185 -8.99 16.67 -11.81
N ALA A 186 -8.61 17.74 -12.52
CA ALA A 186 -9.05 18.00 -13.88
C ALA A 186 -8.77 16.80 -14.79
N GLY A 187 -9.84 16.27 -15.41
CA GLY A 187 -9.76 15.12 -16.30
C GLY A 187 -9.68 13.75 -15.61
N ALA A 188 -9.69 13.68 -14.27
CA ALA A 188 -9.79 12.42 -13.55
C ALA A 188 -11.25 11.95 -13.46
N THR A 189 -11.51 10.68 -13.78
CA THR A 189 -12.76 10.04 -13.38
C THR A 189 -12.67 9.74 -11.89
N ARG A 190 -13.53 10.39 -11.10
CA ARG A 190 -13.63 10.17 -9.66
C ARG A 190 -14.60 9.03 -9.38
N LEU A 191 -14.15 8.05 -8.62
CA LEU A 191 -14.93 6.87 -8.25
C LEU A 191 -15.16 6.85 -6.74
N VAL A 192 -16.43 6.92 -6.36
CA VAL A 192 -16.86 6.72 -4.98
C VAL A 192 -17.37 5.30 -4.84
N LEU A 193 -16.57 4.42 -4.23
CA LEU A 193 -16.91 3.03 -4.02
C LEU A 193 -17.71 2.88 -2.74
N VAL A 194 -18.87 2.24 -2.81
CA VAL A 194 -19.74 2.02 -1.65
C VAL A 194 -20.07 0.54 -1.55
N ARG A 195 -19.78 -0.09 -0.41
CA ARG A 195 -20.31 -1.43 -0.12
C ARG A 195 -21.79 -1.29 0.21
N HIS A 196 -22.64 -2.21 -0.25
CA HIS A 196 -24.04 -2.25 0.21
C HIS A 196 -24.15 -2.23 1.75
N GLY A 197 -25.27 -1.72 2.25
CA GLY A 197 -25.60 -1.76 3.69
C GLY A 197 -25.75 -3.18 4.22
N GLU A 198 -25.83 -3.34 5.54
CA GLU A 198 -25.97 -4.65 6.17
C GLU A 198 -27.18 -5.45 5.64
N THR A 199 -27.02 -6.77 5.61
CA THR A 199 -28.09 -7.75 5.37
C THR A 199 -28.09 -8.75 6.53
N GLU A 200 -29.14 -9.54 6.70
CA GLU A 200 -29.20 -10.58 7.73
C GLU A 200 -27.99 -11.54 7.68
N LEU A 201 -27.56 -11.95 6.47
CA LEU A 201 -26.38 -12.80 6.31
C LEU A 201 -25.09 -12.10 6.73
N THR A 202 -25.01 -10.79 6.54
CA THR A 202 -23.86 -9.99 6.97
C THR A 202 -23.76 -9.93 8.49
N ALA A 203 -24.88 -9.65 9.18
CA ALA A 203 -24.93 -9.62 10.63
C ALA A 203 -24.53 -10.98 11.26
N GLN A 204 -24.87 -12.08 10.57
CA GLN A 204 -24.56 -13.44 10.99
C GLN A 204 -23.16 -13.93 10.57
N GLY A 205 -22.38 -13.13 9.85
CA GLY A 205 -21.04 -13.52 9.37
C GLY A 205 -21.05 -14.70 8.40
N ARG A 206 -22.09 -14.79 7.56
CA ARG A 206 -22.26 -15.87 6.57
C ARG A 206 -21.75 -15.45 5.20
N TYR A 207 -21.28 -16.42 4.42
CA TYR A 207 -20.98 -16.21 3.00
C TYR A 207 -22.26 -15.78 2.27
N SER A 208 -22.17 -14.64 1.59
CA SER A 208 -23.27 -14.04 0.84
C SER A 208 -22.72 -13.64 -0.53
N GLY A 209 -22.92 -14.53 -1.50
CA GLY A 209 -22.43 -14.40 -2.86
C GLY A 209 -23.54 -13.87 -3.75
N ARG A 210 -24.05 -14.73 -4.63
CA ARG A 210 -25.09 -14.36 -5.60
C ARG A 210 -26.51 -14.53 -5.09
N GLY A 211 -26.69 -15.04 -3.86
CA GLY A 211 -27.98 -15.02 -3.19
C GLY A 211 -28.52 -13.60 -3.08
N ASP A 212 -29.77 -13.40 -3.52
CA ASP A 212 -30.37 -12.07 -3.61
C ASP A 212 -31.11 -11.71 -2.32
N VAL A 213 -30.35 -11.45 -1.26
CA VAL A 213 -30.88 -11.03 0.05
C VAL A 213 -31.08 -9.51 0.12
N PRO A 214 -32.19 -9.03 0.71
CA PRO A 214 -32.43 -7.60 0.91
C PRO A 214 -31.58 -7.02 2.05
N LEU A 215 -31.56 -5.69 2.16
CA LEU A 215 -31.00 -4.99 3.32
C LEU A 215 -31.79 -5.32 4.59
N SER A 216 -31.11 -5.32 5.74
CA SER A 216 -31.75 -5.27 7.06
C SER A 216 -32.23 -3.84 7.35
N GLN A 217 -33.00 -3.64 8.43
CA GLN A 217 -33.36 -2.30 8.88
C GLN A 217 -32.12 -1.45 9.22
N THR A 218 -31.11 -2.06 9.84
CA THR A 218 -29.80 -1.45 10.07
C THR A 218 -29.13 -1.08 8.76
N GLY A 219 -29.17 -1.98 7.77
CA GLY A 219 -28.61 -1.75 6.43
C GLY A 219 -29.26 -0.59 5.68
N GLU A 220 -30.57 -0.40 5.81
CA GLU A 220 -31.29 0.77 5.27
C GLU A 220 -30.77 2.07 5.91
N ALA A 221 -30.68 2.13 7.24
CA ALA A 221 -30.18 3.31 7.95
C ALA A 221 -28.71 3.62 7.59
N GLN A 222 -27.87 2.59 7.50
CA GLN A 222 -26.48 2.71 7.05
C GLN A 222 -26.39 3.25 5.61
N ALA A 223 -27.23 2.75 4.70
CA ALA A 223 -27.25 3.20 3.31
C ALA A 223 -27.69 4.66 3.17
N MET A 224 -28.65 5.12 3.99
CA MET A 224 -29.04 6.54 4.05
C MET A 224 -27.90 7.42 4.57
N ALA A 225 -27.19 6.98 5.61
CA ALA A 225 -26.03 7.70 6.13
C ALA A 225 -24.89 7.79 5.10
N ALA A 226 -24.65 6.69 4.37
CA ALA A 226 -23.69 6.68 3.27
C ALA A 226 -24.10 7.61 2.12
N ALA A 227 -25.40 7.72 1.81
CA ALA A 227 -25.90 8.67 0.81
C ALA A 227 -25.51 10.11 1.14
N ALA A 228 -25.78 10.56 2.37
CA ALA A 228 -25.39 11.89 2.83
C ALA A 228 -23.86 12.09 2.77
N ARG A 229 -23.09 11.04 3.11
CA ARG A 229 -21.63 11.11 3.05
C ARG A 229 -21.11 11.20 1.62
N VAL A 230 -21.68 10.44 0.70
CA VAL A 230 -21.33 10.47 -0.73
C VAL A 230 -21.61 11.86 -1.31
N ALA A 231 -22.75 12.47 -0.99
CA ALA A 231 -23.08 13.83 -1.43
C ALA A 231 -22.02 14.86 -0.98
N ALA A 232 -21.50 14.71 0.24
CA ALA A 232 -20.44 15.57 0.77
C ALA A 232 -19.06 15.36 0.13
N LEU A 233 -18.78 14.19 -0.46
CA LEU A 233 -17.47 13.80 -0.98
C LEU A 233 -17.34 13.92 -2.51
N ALA A 234 -18.42 13.62 -3.24
CA ALA A 234 -18.35 13.34 -4.66
C ALA A 234 -18.37 14.61 -5.54
N GLY A 235 -18.89 15.73 -5.03
CA GLY A 235 -19.31 16.84 -5.89
C GLY A 235 -20.48 16.42 -6.79
N PRO A 236 -20.69 17.07 -7.95
CA PRO A 236 -21.70 16.65 -8.92
C PRO A 236 -21.48 15.21 -9.39
N VAL A 237 -22.46 14.34 -9.13
CA VAL A 237 -22.41 12.92 -9.52
C VAL A 237 -23.11 12.74 -10.86
N ALA A 238 -22.40 12.16 -11.83
CA ALA A 238 -22.93 11.90 -13.16
C ALA A 238 -23.84 10.66 -13.20
N ALA A 239 -23.48 9.61 -12.45
CA ALA A 239 -24.24 8.38 -12.38
C ALA A 239 -23.96 7.60 -11.08
N VAL A 240 -24.93 6.78 -10.68
CA VAL A 240 -24.75 5.75 -9.64
C VAL A 240 -24.80 4.38 -10.33
N VAL A 241 -23.63 3.76 -10.50
CA VAL A 241 -23.52 2.40 -11.04
C VAL A 241 -23.68 1.39 -9.91
N SER A 242 -24.48 0.35 -10.11
CA SER A 242 -24.77 -0.65 -9.08
C SER A 242 -24.67 -2.08 -9.60
N SER A 243 -24.22 -2.99 -8.73
CA SER A 243 -24.47 -4.42 -8.92
C SER A 243 -25.98 -4.70 -9.02
N PRO A 244 -26.41 -5.74 -9.76
CA PRO A 244 -27.83 -6.07 -9.93
C PRO A 244 -28.55 -6.60 -8.69
N LEU A 245 -27.82 -7.05 -7.66
CA LEU A 245 -28.43 -7.63 -6.44
C LEU A 245 -29.17 -6.57 -5.61
N ARG A 246 -30.33 -6.93 -5.03
CA ARG A 246 -31.26 -6.02 -4.35
C ARG A 246 -30.61 -5.19 -3.24
N ARG A 247 -29.70 -5.79 -2.46
CA ARG A 247 -28.92 -5.05 -1.46
C ARG A 247 -28.12 -3.89 -2.04
N CYS A 248 -27.53 -4.05 -3.23
CA CYS A 248 -26.79 -2.99 -3.91
C CYS A 248 -27.72 -2.00 -4.61
N THR A 249 -28.74 -2.48 -5.32
CA THR A 249 -29.67 -1.58 -6.03
C THR A 249 -30.45 -0.71 -5.05
N ARG A 250 -30.83 -1.24 -3.88
CA ARG A 250 -31.47 -0.47 -2.83
C ARG A 250 -30.55 0.60 -2.22
N THR A 251 -29.30 0.24 -1.88
CA THR A 251 -28.29 1.23 -1.45
C THR A 251 -28.05 2.29 -2.53
N ALA A 252 -27.96 1.90 -3.80
CA ALA A 252 -27.77 2.81 -4.92
C ALA A 252 -28.95 3.77 -5.11
N GLN A 253 -30.19 3.31 -4.95
CA GLN A 253 -31.39 4.15 -5.01
C GLN A 253 -31.40 5.23 -3.93
N LEU A 254 -31.00 4.90 -2.70
CA LEU A 254 -30.91 5.87 -1.61
C LEU A 254 -29.83 6.93 -1.88
N ILE A 255 -28.68 6.50 -2.42
CA ILE A 255 -27.62 7.43 -2.83
C ILE A 255 -28.08 8.32 -3.98
N ALA A 256 -28.68 7.73 -5.02
CA ALA A 256 -29.20 8.42 -6.19
C ALA A 256 -30.22 9.50 -5.83
N ALA A 257 -31.12 9.21 -4.88
CA ALA A 257 -32.09 10.17 -4.37
C ALA A 257 -31.43 11.39 -3.70
N GLU A 258 -30.31 11.18 -2.99
CA GLU A 258 -29.57 12.24 -2.32
C GLU A 258 -28.73 13.09 -3.29
N VAL A 259 -28.06 12.45 -4.25
CA VAL A 259 -27.13 13.14 -5.17
C VAL A 259 -27.77 13.62 -6.48
N GLY A 260 -29.04 13.25 -6.72
CA GLY A 260 -29.79 13.64 -7.92
C GLY A 260 -29.30 13.01 -9.22
N ALA A 261 -28.82 11.76 -9.18
CA ALA A 261 -28.28 11.04 -10.33
C ALA A 261 -29.07 9.75 -10.64
N GLU A 262 -28.98 9.26 -11.87
CA GLU A 262 -29.64 8.00 -12.26
C GLU A 262 -28.87 6.76 -11.78
N VAL A 263 -29.62 5.70 -11.47
CA VAL A 263 -29.05 4.38 -11.15
C VAL A 263 -28.91 3.56 -12.42
N VAL A 264 -27.68 3.16 -12.75
CA VAL A 264 -27.38 2.24 -13.84
C VAL A 264 -26.92 0.91 -13.25
N THR A 265 -27.51 -0.20 -13.70
CA THR A 265 -27.12 -1.54 -13.23
C THR A 265 -26.09 -2.16 -14.16
N ASP A 266 -25.02 -2.72 -13.60
CA ASP A 266 -23.99 -3.43 -14.36
C ASP A 266 -23.65 -4.79 -13.69
N PRO A 267 -23.96 -5.93 -14.35
CA PRO A 267 -23.65 -7.27 -13.87
C PRO A 267 -22.15 -7.52 -13.61
N GLY A 268 -21.26 -6.77 -14.23
CA GLY A 268 -19.81 -6.88 -14.04
C GLY A 268 -19.36 -6.64 -12.60
N PHE A 269 -20.16 -5.91 -11.80
CA PHE A 269 -19.90 -5.60 -10.39
C PHE A 269 -20.62 -6.51 -9.38
N ILE A 270 -21.26 -7.60 -9.82
CA ILE A 270 -21.89 -8.58 -8.90
C ILE A 270 -20.86 -9.22 -7.95
N GLU A 271 -21.29 -9.71 -6.78
CA GLU A 271 -20.40 -10.41 -5.83
C GLU A 271 -19.81 -11.70 -6.41
N CYS A 272 -18.71 -12.16 -5.80
CA CYS A 272 -18.14 -13.49 -6.01
C CYS A 272 -19.20 -14.57 -5.77
N ASP A 273 -19.25 -15.56 -6.65
CA ASP A 273 -20.07 -16.75 -6.42
C ASP A 273 -19.39 -17.65 -5.40
N PHE A 274 -20.01 -17.86 -4.24
CA PHE A 274 -19.49 -18.78 -3.22
C PHE A 274 -19.98 -20.21 -3.38
N GLY A 275 -20.81 -20.50 -4.41
CA GLY A 275 -21.26 -21.84 -4.74
C GLY A 275 -21.86 -22.57 -3.54
N ALA A 276 -21.33 -23.75 -3.23
CA ALA A 276 -21.79 -24.58 -2.12
C ALA A 276 -21.63 -23.95 -0.72
N TRP A 277 -20.87 -22.86 -0.59
CA TRP A 277 -20.67 -22.16 0.68
C TRP A 277 -21.73 -21.10 0.98
N GLU A 278 -22.59 -20.77 0.01
CA GLU A 278 -23.63 -19.75 0.16
C GLU A 278 -24.47 -19.97 1.44
N GLY A 279 -24.64 -18.92 2.24
CA GLY A 279 -25.39 -18.95 3.49
C GLY A 279 -24.72 -19.67 4.66
N LEU A 280 -23.53 -20.26 4.47
CA LEU A 280 -22.81 -20.93 5.55
C LEU A 280 -21.89 -19.97 6.30
N THR A 281 -21.59 -20.29 7.57
CA THR A 281 -20.55 -19.57 8.31
C THR A 281 -19.17 -20.07 7.93
N PHE A 282 -18.13 -19.31 8.24
CA PHE A 282 -16.74 -19.78 8.08
C PHE A 282 -16.48 -21.09 8.85
N ALA A 283 -17.09 -21.25 10.04
CA ALA A 283 -16.95 -22.46 10.84
C ALA A 283 -17.59 -23.68 10.17
N ASP A 284 -18.79 -23.51 9.61
CA ASP A 284 -19.47 -24.55 8.82
C ASP A 284 -18.61 -24.98 7.62
N VAL A 285 -18.09 -24.01 6.86
CA VAL A 285 -17.26 -24.29 5.68
C VAL A 285 -15.98 -25.00 6.08
N ARG A 286 -15.29 -24.54 7.12
CA ARG A 286 -14.06 -25.18 7.62
C ARG A 286 -14.29 -26.63 8.07
N GLN A 287 -15.47 -26.93 8.62
CA GLN A 287 -15.81 -28.29 9.04
C GLN A 287 -16.10 -29.20 7.85
N ARG A 288 -16.80 -28.69 6.82
CA ARG A 288 -17.30 -29.49 5.69
C ARG A 288 -16.30 -29.59 4.51
N TRP A 289 -15.47 -28.56 4.31
CA TRP A 289 -14.51 -28.41 3.21
C TRP A 289 -13.16 -27.83 3.70
N PRO A 290 -12.45 -28.49 4.63
CA PRO A 290 -11.21 -27.94 5.20
C PRO A 290 -10.08 -27.76 4.17
N GLU A 291 -9.96 -28.68 3.22
CA GLU A 291 -8.91 -28.65 2.19
C GLU A 291 -9.19 -27.58 1.14
N GLU A 292 -10.43 -27.51 0.63
CA GLU A 292 -10.84 -26.51 -0.35
C GLU A 292 -10.80 -25.10 0.24
N LEU A 293 -11.21 -24.93 1.50
CA LEU A 293 -11.06 -23.66 2.20
C LEU A 293 -9.59 -23.24 2.32
N THR A 294 -8.70 -24.17 2.68
CA THR A 294 -7.26 -23.90 2.78
C THR A 294 -6.68 -23.51 1.42
N ALA A 295 -7.03 -24.26 0.37
CA ALA A 295 -6.57 -23.99 -0.98
C ALA A 295 -7.08 -22.64 -1.53
N TRP A 296 -8.37 -22.34 -1.31
CA TRP A 296 -9.00 -21.09 -1.71
C TRP A 296 -8.39 -19.87 -1.00
N LEU A 297 -8.12 -19.97 0.30
CA LEU A 297 -7.42 -18.91 1.06
C LEU A 297 -5.96 -18.73 0.62
N GLY A 298 -5.34 -19.78 0.07
CA GLY A 298 -3.95 -19.75 -0.40
C GLY A 298 -3.77 -19.27 -1.83
N SER A 299 -4.83 -19.21 -2.65
CA SER A 299 -4.73 -18.91 -4.08
C SER A 299 -5.96 -18.20 -4.62
N THR A 300 -5.74 -17.05 -5.26
CA THR A 300 -6.79 -16.29 -5.95
C THR A 300 -7.32 -16.99 -7.21
N ALA A 301 -6.62 -18.02 -7.71
CA ALA A 301 -7.00 -18.80 -8.88
C ALA A 301 -8.03 -19.88 -8.56
N LEU A 302 -8.10 -20.33 -7.30
CA LEU A 302 -8.99 -21.39 -6.88
C LEU A 302 -10.35 -20.82 -6.48
N ALA A 303 -11.40 -21.63 -6.66
CA ALA A 303 -12.78 -21.26 -6.39
C ALA A 303 -13.39 -22.16 -5.31
N PRO A 304 -14.39 -21.68 -4.56
CA PRO A 304 -15.26 -22.55 -3.77
C PRO A 304 -15.92 -23.61 -4.67
N PRO A 305 -16.33 -24.77 -4.15
CA PRO A 305 -17.04 -25.78 -4.94
C PRO A 305 -18.29 -25.19 -5.61
N GLY A 306 -18.34 -25.25 -6.94
CA GLY A 306 -19.43 -24.67 -7.74
C GLY A 306 -19.47 -23.14 -7.78
N GLY A 307 -18.44 -22.46 -7.30
CA GLY A 307 -18.35 -20.99 -7.22
C GLY A 307 -17.40 -20.37 -8.24
N GLU A 308 -16.98 -19.14 -7.95
CA GLU A 308 -16.11 -18.29 -8.78
C GLU A 308 -14.78 -18.02 -8.05
N SER A 309 -13.66 -17.97 -8.78
CA SER A 309 -12.36 -17.59 -8.21
C SER A 309 -12.19 -16.06 -8.21
N PHE A 310 -11.34 -15.53 -7.32
CA PHE A 310 -11.06 -14.09 -7.29
C PHE A 310 -10.45 -13.59 -8.61
N GLN A 311 -9.71 -14.43 -9.34
CA GLN A 311 -9.20 -14.09 -10.68
C GLN A 311 -10.32 -13.94 -11.71
N ALA A 312 -11.34 -14.80 -11.67
CA ALA A 312 -12.51 -14.67 -12.54
C ALA A 312 -13.30 -13.39 -12.22
N VAL A 313 -13.52 -13.10 -10.93
CA VAL A 313 -14.12 -11.83 -10.48
C VAL A 313 -13.29 -10.64 -10.99
N ALA A 314 -11.98 -10.68 -10.83
CA ALA A 314 -11.11 -9.58 -11.25
C ALA A 314 -11.17 -9.31 -12.76
N LYS A 315 -11.26 -10.37 -13.58
CA LYS A 315 -11.41 -10.22 -15.03
C LYS A 315 -12.66 -9.41 -15.40
N ARG A 316 -13.83 -9.77 -14.86
CA ARG A 316 -15.09 -9.07 -15.17
C ARG A 316 -15.16 -7.67 -14.55
N VAL A 317 -14.66 -7.51 -13.33
CA VAL A 317 -14.64 -6.21 -12.63
C VAL A 317 -13.75 -5.19 -13.35
N ARG A 318 -12.59 -5.62 -13.87
CA ARG A 318 -11.71 -4.75 -14.68
C ARG A 318 -12.35 -4.33 -15.98
N ALA A 319 -13.05 -5.25 -16.65
CA ALA A 319 -13.78 -4.93 -17.89
C ALA A 319 -14.91 -3.91 -17.64
N ALA A 320 -15.70 -4.12 -16.58
CA ALA A 320 -16.75 -3.19 -16.19
C ALA A 320 -16.21 -1.81 -15.79
N LEU A 321 -15.13 -1.77 -14.99
CA LEU A 321 -14.46 -0.53 -14.61
C LEU A 321 -13.93 0.24 -15.84
N ALA A 322 -13.38 -0.46 -16.84
CA ALA A 322 -12.93 0.17 -18.08
C ALA A 322 -14.09 0.87 -18.80
N GLY A 323 -15.26 0.21 -18.90
CA GLY A 323 -16.47 0.82 -19.45
C GLY A 323 -16.94 2.05 -18.67
N VAL A 324 -16.90 2.01 -17.34
CA VAL A 324 -17.23 3.19 -16.50
C VAL A 324 -16.27 4.35 -16.76
N ARG A 325 -14.96 4.09 -16.87
CA ARG A 325 -13.96 5.13 -17.15
C ARG A 325 -14.12 5.75 -18.54
N GLU A 326 -14.53 4.95 -19.52
CA GLU A 326 -14.78 5.40 -20.89
C GLU A 326 -16.07 6.24 -20.99
N ALA A 327 -17.13 5.84 -20.28
CA ALA A 327 -18.41 6.54 -20.29
C ALA A 327 -18.39 7.87 -19.52
N TYR A 328 -17.56 7.98 -18.48
CA TYR A 328 -17.56 9.14 -17.56
C TYR A 328 -16.17 9.79 -17.41
N PRO A 329 -15.54 10.25 -18.50
CA PRO A 329 -14.23 10.90 -18.43
C PRO A 329 -14.35 12.22 -17.67
N GLY A 330 -13.48 12.43 -16.67
CA GLY A 330 -13.45 13.68 -15.88
C GLY A 330 -14.65 13.91 -14.97
N GLN A 331 -15.53 12.92 -14.79
CA GLN A 331 -16.76 13.03 -14.00
C GLN A 331 -16.69 12.17 -12.73
N SER A 332 -17.53 12.48 -11.74
CA SER A 332 -17.70 11.66 -10.55
C SER A 332 -18.79 10.60 -10.76
N VAL A 333 -18.48 9.35 -10.43
CA VAL A 333 -19.41 8.22 -10.50
C VAL A 333 -19.39 7.51 -9.15
N VAL A 334 -20.56 7.15 -8.65
CA VAL A 334 -20.68 6.29 -7.47
C VAL A 334 -20.82 4.85 -7.94
N LEU A 335 -20.03 3.93 -7.38
CA LEU A 335 -20.11 2.51 -7.66
C LEU A 335 -20.52 1.75 -6.40
N VAL A 336 -21.73 1.18 -6.40
CA VAL A 336 -22.27 0.37 -5.31
C VAL A 336 -22.09 -1.11 -5.60
N SER A 337 -21.33 -1.80 -4.76
CA SER A 337 -20.98 -3.21 -4.97
C SER A 337 -20.78 -3.93 -3.62
N HIS A 338 -19.96 -4.98 -3.64
CA HIS A 338 -19.78 -5.94 -2.55
C HIS A 338 -18.32 -6.08 -2.15
N VAL A 339 -18.04 -6.98 -1.20
CA VAL A 339 -16.71 -7.10 -0.62
C VAL A 339 -15.68 -7.52 -1.68
N SER A 340 -15.94 -8.55 -2.48
CA SER A 340 -14.91 -9.08 -3.38
C SER A 340 -14.58 -8.13 -4.55
N PRO A 341 -15.56 -7.59 -5.31
CA PRO A 341 -15.28 -6.62 -6.35
C PRO A 341 -14.57 -5.38 -5.83
N LEU A 342 -15.03 -4.79 -4.72
CA LEU A 342 -14.43 -3.57 -4.17
C LEU A 342 -13.01 -3.81 -3.65
N LYS A 343 -12.75 -4.95 -3.02
CA LYS A 343 -11.39 -5.33 -2.61
C LYS A 343 -10.46 -5.48 -3.82
N ILE A 344 -10.92 -6.06 -4.92
CA ILE A 344 -10.13 -6.20 -6.13
C ILE A 344 -9.83 -4.81 -6.74
N LEU A 345 -10.83 -3.95 -6.82
CA LEU A 345 -10.66 -2.57 -7.30
C LEU A 345 -9.62 -1.81 -6.47
N LEU A 346 -9.74 -1.86 -5.14
CA LEU A 346 -8.82 -1.17 -4.23
C LEU A 346 -7.42 -1.79 -4.25
N ARG A 347 -7.32 -3.11 -4.34
CA ARG A 347 -6.05 -3.82 -4.50
C ARG A 347 -5.32 -3.37 -5.77
N ASP A 348 -6.02 -3.37 -6.90
CA ASP A 348 -5.45 -2.95 -8.18
C ASP A 348 -5.06 -1.46 -8.15
N ALA A 349 -5.91 -0.60 -7.57
CA ALA A 349 -5.65 0.83 -7.43
C ALA A 349 -4.44 1.15 -6.53
N LEU A 350 -4.17 0.33 -5.51
CA LEU A 350 -3.02 0.45 -4.61
C LEU A 350 -1.78 -0.29 -5.11
N ALA A 351 -1.83 -0.88 -6.31
CA ALA A 351 -0.78 -1.75 -6.85
C ALA A 351 -0.36 -2.87 -5.87
N ALA A 352 -1.32 -3.40 -5.11
CA ALA A 352 -1.07 -4.37 -4.06
C ALA A 352 -1.06 -5.82 -4.58
N GLY A 353 -0.32 -6.69 -3.92
CA GLY A 353 -0.32 -8.13 -4.18
C GLY A 353 -1.56 -8.84 -3.62
N ASP A 354 -1.76 -10.11 -4.00
CA ASP A 354 -2.96 -10.91 -3.69
C ASP A 354 -3.26 -11.02 -2.18
N GLY A 355 -2.22 -11.08 -1.33
CA GLY A 355 -2.39 -11.14 0.12
C GLY A 355 -3.15 -9.95 0.72
N PHE A 356 -3.33 -8.86 -0.03
CA PHE A 356 -4.11 -7.69 0.36
C PHE A 356 -5.60 -8.00 0.50
N LEU A 357 -6.16 -8.93 -0.31
CA LEU A 357 -7.59 -9.30 -0.25
C LEU A 357 -8.00 -9.84 1.12
N HIS A 358 -7.10 -10.52 1.83
CA HIS A 358 -7.34 -11.08 3.16
C HIS A 358 -6.98 -10.11 4.31
N ARG A 359 -6.35 -8.97 4.01
CA ARG A 359 -5.93 -7.97 5.00
C ARG A 359 -6.84 -6.74 5.03
N MET A 360 -7.54 -6.49 3.93
CA MET A 360 -8.53 -5.43 3.84
C MET A 360 -9.84 -5.88 4.48
N TYR A 361 -10.37 -5.05 5.37
CA TYR A 361 -11.73 -5.16 5.85
C TYR A 361 -12.54 -4.01 5.26
N LEU A 362 -13.76 -4.29 4.81
CA LEU A 362 -14.70 -3.30 4.26
C LEU A 362 -15.99 -3.41 5.06
N ASP A 363 -16.38 -2.36 5.75
CA ASP A 363 -17.61 -2.30 6.53
C ASP A 363 -18.84 -2.20 5.60
N PRO A 364 -20.01 -2.71 6.00
CA PRO A 364 -21.27 -2.41 5.34
C PRO A 364 -21.48 -0.89 5.26
N ALA A 365 -21.94 -0.40 4.11
CA ALA A 365 -22.03 1.03 3.79
C ALA A 365 -20.70 1.81 3.91
N GLY A 366 -19.54 1.14 4.02
CA GLY A 366 -18.24 1.78 3.99
C GLY A 366 -17.95 2.44 2.64
N VAL A 367 -17.38 3.65 2.69
CA VAL A 367 -17.11 4.48 1.51
C VAL A 367 -15.61 4.54 1.22
N SER A 368 -15.21 4.33 -0.02
CA SER A 368 -13.83 4.54 -0.50
C SER A 368 -13.82 5.50 -1.67
N LEU A 369 -12.71 6.22 -1.87
CA LEU A 369 -12.61 7.27 -2.88
C LEU A 369 -11.31 7.11 -3.67
N LEU A 370 -11.42 7.12 -4.99
CA LEU A 370 -10.28 7.10 -5.91
C LEU A 370 -10.48 8.08 -7.06
N ASP A 371 -9.37 8.62 -7.54
CA ASP A 371 -9.30 9.38 -8.79
C ASP A 371 -8.48 8.56 -9.80
N MET A 372 -8.97 8.43 -11.03
CA MET A 372 -8.32 7.69 -12.11
C MET A 372 -8.18 8.56 -13.36
N TRP A 373 -6.98 8.67 -13.91
CA TRP A 373 -6.68 9.49 -15.09
C TRP A 373 -6.61 8.64 -16.37
N PRO A 374 -6.84 9.22 -17.57
CA PRO A 374 -6.70 8.53 -18.85
C PRO A 374 -5.29 8.00 -19.12
N ASP A 375 -4.27 8.64 -18.56
CA ASP A 375 -2.86 8.23 -18.68
C ASP A 375 -2.49 7.01 -17.81
N GLY A 376 -3.46 6.44 -17.10
CA GLY A 376 -3.27 5.30 -16.19
C GLY A 376 -2.87 5.70 -14.77
N GLY A 377 -2.75 6.99 -14.46
CA GLY A 377 -2.56 7.43 -13.09
C GLY A 377 -3.75 7.07 -12.21
N VAL A 378 -3.48 6.74 -10.95
CA VAL A 378 -4.49 6.41 -9.94
C VAL A 378 -4.09 7.04 -8.61
N ALA A 379 -5.05 7.61 -7.89
CA ALA A 379 -4.87 8.09 -6.53
C ALA A 379 -5.99 7.56 -5.65
N VAL A 380 -5.65 6.77 -4.62
CA VAL A 380 -6.60 6.34 -3.60
C VAL A 380 -6.64 7.41 -2.49
N ARG A 381 -7.78 8.08 -2.34
CA ARG A 381 -7.99 9.21 -1.43
C ARG A 381 -8.51 8.78 -0.07
N ALA A 382 -9.35 7.74 -0.05
CA ALA A 382 -9.92 7.18 1.18
C ALA A 382 -10.22 5.69 0.98
N VAL A 383 -10.10 4.92 2.06
CA VAL A 383 -10.39 3.48 2.09
C VAL A 383 -11.27 3.19 3.30
N ASN A 384 -12.45 2.63 3.04
CA ASN A 384 -13.39 2.15 4.07
C ASN A 384 -13.69 3.18 5.18
N GLU A 385 -14.03 4.41 4.78
CA GLU A 385 -14.43 5.46 5.71
C GLU A 385 -15.87 5.21 6.21
N THR A 386 -16.06 5.32 7.53
CA THR A 386 -17.30 4.93 8.24
C THR A 386 -17.70 5.91 9.35
N ALA A 387 -17.10 7.11 9.40
CA ALA A 387 -17.42 8.11 10.42
C ALA A 387 -18.89 8.57 10.34
N HIS A 388 -19.51 8.47 9.17
CA HIS A 388 -20.93 8.76 8.95
C HIS A 388 -21.89 7.73 9.58
N LEU A 389 -21.40 6.59 10.05
CA LEU A 389 -22.21 5.52 10.67
C LEU A 389 -22.28 5.62 12.20
N ARG A 390 -21.75 6.69 12.80
CA ARG A 390 -21.60 6.86 14.26
C ARG A 390 -22.59 7.81 14.87
#